data_AF-B7AQP1-F1
#
_entry.id   AF-B7AQP1-F1
#
_cell.length_a   1.000
_cell.length_b   1.000
_cell.length_c   1.000
_cell.angle_alpha   90.00
_cell.angle_beta   90.00
_cell.angle_gamma   90.00
#
_symmetry.space_group_name_H-M   'P 1'
#
loop_
_entity.id
_entity.type
_entity.pdbx_description
1 polymer ?
#
loop_
_entity_poly.entity_id
_entity_poly.type
_entity_poly.pdbx_seq_one_letter_code
_entity_poly.pdbx_strand_id
1 'polypeptide(L)'
;MREVLPGEFYRHFKNKLYQIKGIAYHSETKEKMVVYQAMYGDFKWYVRPYDMFISEVDHEKYPDVKQLYRFEKVTPETETIKPDTAPQAVQADGTEYDESGVNPALIQFLDAGDYREN
;
A
#
# COMPACT_ATOMS: atom_id res chain seq x y z
N MET A 1 18.44 -15.17 0.80
CA MET A 1 18.45 -13.69 0.69
C MET A 1 17.01 -13.23 0.51
N ARG A 2 16.54 -12.24 1.26
CA ARG A 2 15.22 -11.63 1.01
C ARG A 2 15.31 -10.85 -0.29
N GLU A 3 14.45 -11.18 -1.24
CA GLU A 3 14.32 -10.46 -2.49
C GLU A 3 13.10 -9.54 -2.45
N VAL A 4 13.27 -8.32 -2.94
CA VAL A 4 12.19 -7.33 -3.07
C VAL A 4 11.76 -7.31 -4.53
N LEU A 5 10.49 -7.66 -4.78
CA LEU A 5 9.93 -7.70 -6.12
C LEU A 5 9.03 -6.48 -6.39
N PRO A 6 9.00 -5.96 -7.62
CA PRO A 6 8.02 -4.96 -8.03
C PRO A 6 6.59 -5.50 -7.86
N GLY A 7 5.67 -4.66 -7.40
CA GLY A 7 4.25 -4.99 -7.17
C GLY A 7 3.94 -5.48 -5.75
N GLU A 8 4.95 -5.84 -4.98
CA GLU A 8 4.80 -6.30 -3.59
C GLU A 8 4.39 -5.18 -2.63
N PHE A 9 3.61 -5.54 -1.61
CA PHE A 9 3.23 -4.63 -0.54
C PHE A 9 4.07 -4.90 0.70
N TYR A 10 4.49 -3.81 1.35
CA TYR A 10 5.28 -3.85 2.56
C TYR A 10 4.69 -2.92 3.63
N ARG A 11 4.64 -3.42 4.86
CA ARG A 11 4.26 -2.67 6.05
C ARG A 11 5.50 -2.24 6.81
N HIS A 12 5.61 -0.94 7.04
CA HIS A 12 6.60 -0.39 7.93
C HIS A 12 6.21 -0.63 9.39
N PHE A 13 7.18 -0.79 10.30
CA PHE A 13 6.92 -1.01 11.74
C PHE A 13 6.06 0.07 12.41
N LYS A 14 5.93 1.24 11.77
CA LYS A 14 5.01 2.34 12.16
C LYS A 14 3.59 2.16 11.61
N ASN A 15 3.21 0.95 11.21
CA ASN A 15 1.91 0.59 10.67
C ASN A 15 1.50 1.40 9.41
N LYS A 16 2.48 1.75 8.57
CA LYS A 16 2.24 2.45 7.30
C LYS A 16 2.48 1.50 6.13
N LEU A 17 1.57 1.51 5.16
CA LEU A 17 1.61 0.64 3.99
C LEU A 17 2.35 1.31 2.82
N TYR A 18 3.17 0.52 2.14
CA TYR A 18 3.93 0.93 0.97
C TYR A 18 3.85 -0.16 -0.11
N GLN A 19 3.91 0.25 -1.37
CA GLN A 19 4.01 -0.66 -2.50
C GLN A 19 5.34 -0.48 -3.21
N ILE A 20 6.02 -1.58 -3.52
CA ILE A 20 7.24 -1.55 -4.33
C ILE A 20 6.87 -1.31 -5.78
N LYS A 21 7.46 -0.29 -6.39
CA LYS A 21 7.29 0.00 -7.82
C LYS A 21 8.43 -0.59 -8.65
N GLY A 22 9.63 -0.66 -8.09
CA GLY A 22 10.76 -1.26 -8.77
C GLY A 22 12.06 -1.14 -8.02
N ILE A 23 13.12 -1.66 -8.65
CA ILE A 23 14.49 -1.52 -8.21
C ILE A 23 15.20 -0.56 -9.16
N ALA A 24 15.87 0.44 -8.61
CA ALA A 24 16.69 1.39 -9.36
C ALA A 24 18.16 1.24 -8.96
N TYR A 25 19.05 1.75 -9.80
CA TYR A 25 20.48 1.84 -9.49
C TYR A 25 20.89 3.29 -9.43
N HIS A 26 21.56 3.68 -8.34
CA HIS A 26 22.11 5.01 -8.21
C HIS A 26 23.12 5.25 -9.34
N SER A 27 22.95 6.32 -10.12
CA SER A 27 23.69 6.50 -11.38
C SER A 27 25.18 6.69 -11.15
N GLU A 28 25.55 7.38 -10.06
CA GLU A 28 26.92 7.73 -9.68
C GLU A 28 27.64 6.61 -8.93
N THR A 29 26.95 5.94 -8.00
CA THR A 29 27.57 4.93 -7.11
C THR A 29 27.26 3.49 -7.52
N LYS A 30 26.34 3.30 -8.47
CA LYS A 30 25.80 1.99 -8.90
C LYS A 30 25.16 1.19 -7.77
N GLU A 31 24.81 1.83 -6.67
CA GLU A 31 24.17 1.17 -5.54
C GLU A 31 22.74 0.77 -5.87
N LYS A 32 22.35 -0.43 -5.45
CA LYS A 32 20.99 -0.96 -5.62
C LYS A 32 20.04 -0.22 -4.67
N MET A 33 18.98 0.34 -5.21
CA MET A 33 17.96 1.09 -4.47
C MET A 33 16.56 0.54 -4.73
N VAL A 34 15.70 0.62 -3.72
CA VAL A 34 14.29 0.25 -3.81
C VAL A 34 13.47 1.52 -4.02
N VAL A 35 12.64 1.52 -5.06
CA VAL A 35 11.67 2.58 -5.34
C VAL A 35 10.30 2.09 -4.89
N TYR A 36 9.70 2.83 -3.96
CA TYR A 36 8.43 2.45 -3.35
C TYR A 36 7.52 3.66 -3.17
N GLN A 37 6.21 3.41 -3.21
CA GLN A 37 5.17 4.43 -3.09
C GLN A 37 4.46 4.27 -1.75
N ALA A 38 4.19 5.38 -1.05
CA ALA A 38 3.28 5.36 0.09
C ALA A 38 1.85 5.08 -0.37
N MET A 39 1.15 4.17 0.31
CA MET A 39 -0.26 3.88 0.04
C MET A 39 -1.20 4.68 0.97
N TYR A 40 -0.76 5.87 1.39
CA TYR A 40 -1.47 6.76 2.29
C TYR A 40 -1.15 8.23 1.98
N GLY A 41 -2.02 9.15 2.40
CA GLY A 41 -1.83 10.59 2.16
C GLY A 41 -1.74 10.91 0.66
N ASP A 42 -0.72 11.68 0.26
CA ASP A 42 -0.51 12.12 -1.13
C ASP A 42 0.17 11.08 -2.04
N PHE A 43 0.25 9.81 -1.63
CA PHE A 43 0.87 8.72 -2.42
C PHE A 43 2.29 9.02 -2.93
N LYS A 44 3.11 9.66 -2.09
CA LYS A 44 4.47 10.08 -2.43
C LYS A 44 5.39 8.91 -2.76
N TRP A 45 6.34 9.17 -3.65
CA TRP A 45 7.38 8.23 -4.04
C TRP A 45 8.62 8.43 -3.19
N TYR A 46 9.25 7.32 -2.82
CA TYR A 46 10.45 7.28 -2.00
C TYR A 46 11.47 6.33 -2.62
N VAL A 47 12.74 6.63 -2.37
CA VAL A 47 13.87 5.82 -2.80
C VAL A 47 14.77 5.57 -1.61
N ARG A 48 15.18 4.32 -1.40
CA ARG A 48 16.06 3.93 -0.29
C ARG A 48 17.07 2.88 -0.73
N PRO A 49 18.30 2.85 -0.20
CA PRO A 49 19.24 1.76 -0.45
C PRO A 49 18.63 0.40 -0.12
N TYR A 50 18.88 -0.59 -0.98
CA TYR A 50 18.31 -1.94 -0.89
C TYR A 50 18.65 -2.61 0.44
N ASP A 51 19.92 -2.53 0.85
CA ASP A 51 20.41 -3.13 2.09
C ASP A 51 19.69 -2.58 3.33
N MET A 52 19.50 -1.25 3.38
CA MET A 52 18.76 -0.62 4.45
C MET A 52 17.26 -0.93 4.44
N PHE A 53 16.70 -1.27 3.28
CA PHE A 53 15.28 -1.63 3.16
C PHE A 53 15.01 -3.02 3.74
N ILE A 54 15.88 -3.99 3.46
CA ILE A 54 15.76 -5.35 3.99
C ILE A 54 16.31 -5.51 5.43
N SER A 55 16.87 -4.45 5.99
CA SER A 55 17.47 -4.43 7.32
C SER A 55 16.46 -4.64 8.43
N GLU A 56 16.93 -5.24 9.53
CA GLU A 56 16.15 -5.50 10.75
C GLU A 56 15.78 -4.20 11.47
N VAL A 57 14.71 -4.25 12.28
CA VAL A 57 14.38 -3.16 13.20
C VAL A 57 15.41 -3.13 14.31
N ASP A 58 15.81 -1.92 14.67
CA ASP A 58 16.62 -1.70 15.86
C ASP A 58 15.72 -1.87 17.10
N HIS A 59 15.75 -3.07 17.70
CA HIS A 59 14.99 -3.39 18.91
C HIS A 59 15.58 -2.78 20.19
N GLU A 60 16.83 -2.30 20.17
CA GLU A 60 17.38 -1.53 21.30
C GLU A 60 16.67 -0.17 21.41
N LYS A 61 16.39 0.45 20.25
CA LYS A 61 15.65 1.70 20.18
C LYS A 61 14.13 1.55 20.30
N TYR A 62 13.59 0.40 19.88
CA TYR A 62 12.15 0.13 19.85
C TYR A 62 11.82 -1.26 20.44
N PRO A 63 11.84 -1.41 21.77
CA PRO A 63 11.66 -2.70 22.44
C PRO A 63 10.24 -3.28 22.29
N ASP A 64 9.23 -2.43 22.11
CA ASP A 64 7.82 -2.84 21.98
C ASP A 64 7.46 -3.34 20.57
N VAL A 65 8.38 -3.25 19.60
CA VAL A 65 8.11 -3.61 18.20
C VAL A 65 8.29 -5.12 18.00
N LYS A 66 7.16 -5.83 17.87
CA LYS A 66 7.14 -7.27 17.54
C LYS A 66 7.66 -7.59 16.13
N GLN A 67 7.73 -6.59 15.26
CA GLN A 67 8.18 -6.75 13.88
C GLN A 67 9.71 -6.88 13.83
N LEU A 68 10.22 -7.93 13.18
CA LEU A 68 11.66 -8.19 13.08
C LEU A 68 12.37 -7.25 12.09
N TYR A 69 11.68 -6.87 11.01
CA TYR A 69 12.26 -6.09 9.90
C TYR A 69 11.65 -4.72 9.76
N ARG A 70 12.42 -3.73 9.29
CA ARG A 70 11.89 -2.37 9.08
C ARG A 70 10.67 -2.35 8.18
N PHE A 71 10.67 -3.22 7.17
CA PHE A 71 9.60 -3.46 6.23
C PHE A 71 9.28 -4.95 6.18
N GLU A 72 8.02 -5.30 6.38
CA GLU A 72 7.53 -6.67 6.32
C GLU A 72 6.59 -6.83 5.13
N LYS A 73 6.79 -7.86 4.31
CA LYS A 73 5.92 -8.14 3.16
C LYS A 73 4.53 -8.52 3.67
N VAL A 74 3.51 -7.88 3.11
CA VAL A 74 2.11 -8.15 3.41
C VAL A 74 1.41 -8.59 2.13
N THR A 75 0.54 -9.59 2.26
CA THR A 75 -0.36 -10.02 1.19
C THR A 75 -1.72 -9.35 1.40
N PRO A 76 -2.38 -8.87 0.34
CA PRO A 76 -3.67 -8.20 0.45
C PRO A 76 -4.78 -9.10 1.06
N GLU A 77 -4.61 -10.42 1.03
CA GLU A 77 -5.52 -11.38 1.65
C GLU A 77 -5.42 -11.43 3.18
N THR A 78 -4.28 -11.02 3.74
CA THR A 78 -3.98 -11.12 5.18
C THR A 78 -4.30 -9.83 5.92
N GLU A 79 -4.57 -8.75 5.19
CA GLU A 79 -5.06 -7.50 5.75
C GLU A 79 -6.59 -7.48 5.72
N THR A 80 -7.20 -7.95 6.81
CA THR A 80 -8.46 -7.34 7.22
C THR A 80 -8.18 -5.86 7.42
N ILE A 81 -8.57 -5.04 6.43
CA ILE A 81 -8.50 -3.59 6.52
C ILE A 81 -9.32 -3.22 7.75
N LYS A 82 -8.67 -2.99 8.89
CA LYS A 82 -9.27 -2.18 9.95
C LYS A 82 -9.28 -0.77 9.37
N PRO A 83 -10.45 -0.16 9.13
CA PRO A 83 -10.56 1.12 8.47
C PRO A 83 -10.12 2.24 9.41
N ASP A 84 -8.83 2.28 9.74
CA ASP A 84 -8.21 3.42 10.40
C ASP A 84 -7.67 4.34 9.29
N THR A 85 -8.46 5.37 9.00
CA THR A 85 -8.33 6.37 7.92
C THR A 85 -8.99 5.97 6.61
N ALA A 86 -10.33 5.87 6.63
CA ALA A 86 -11.10 6.26 5.46
C ALA A 86 -10.63 7.67 5.03
N PRO A 87 -10.38 7.94 3.74
CA PRO A 87 -10.55 9.30 3.24
C PRO A 87 -11.93 9.74 3.71
N GLN A 88 -12.00 10.89 4.37
CA GLN A 88 -13.26 11.50 4.75
C GLN A 88 -14.20 11.38 3.56
N ALA A 89 -15.25 10.57 3.72
CA ALA A 89 -16.29 10.44 2.73
C ALA A 89 -16.73 11.87 2.42
N VAL A 90 -16.46 12.31 1.19
CA VAL A 90 -17.22 13.42 0.63
C VAL A 90 -18.67 12.97 0.78
N GLN A 91 -19.40 13.72 1.60
CA GLN A 91 -20.80 13.47 1.88
C GLN A 91 -21.55 13.72 0.56
N ALA A 92 -21.64 12.68 -0.26
CA ALA A 92 -22.65 12.63 -1.31
C ALA A 92 -23.95 12.32 -0.57
N ASP A 93 -24.70 13.39 -0.37
CA ASP A 93 -26.07 13.41 0.13
C ASP A 93 -26.91 12.30 -0.54
N GLY A 94 -27.44 11.36 0.25
CA GLY A 94 -28.64 10.60 -0.11
C GLY A 94 -28.52 9.23 -0.78
N THR A 95 -27.48 8.42 -0.56
CA THR A 95 -27.54 7.00 -1.00
C THR A 95 -27.80 6.05 0.17
N GLU A 96 -29.06 5.63 0.31
CA GLU A 96 -29.42 4.46 1.12
C GLU A 96 -28.83 3.20 0.48
N TYR A 97 -28.15 2.39 1.30
CA TYR A 97 -27.64 1.08 0.91
C TYR A 97 -28.78 0.07 0.99
N ASP A 98 -29.01 -0.70 -0.09
CA ASP A 98 -29.98 -1.79 -0.09
C ASP A 98 -29.55 -2.95 0.84
N GLU A 99 -30.47 -3.86 1.21
CA GLU A 99 -30.24 -5.00 2.14
C GLU A 99 -29.07 -5.92 1.72
N SER A 100 -28.60 -5.81 0.47
CA SER A 100 -27.40 -6.46 -0.06
C SER A 100 -26.06 -5.82 0.34
N GLY A 101 -26.07 -4.63 0.97
CA GLY A 101 -24.87 -3.92 1.43
C GLY A 101 -23.98 -3.35 0.31
N VAL A 102 -24.47 -3.33 -0.93
CA VAL A 102 -23.72 -2.86 -2.10
C VAL A 102 -24.07 -1.40 -2.40
N ASN A 103 -23.05 -0.58 -2.65
CA ASN A 103 -23.25 0.84 -2.98
C ASN A 103 -23.93 0.98 -4.37
N PRO A 104 -25.10 1.63 -4.46
CA PRO A 104 -25.83 1.76 -5.72
C PRO A 104 -25.07 2.55 -6.80
N ALA A 105 -24.18 3.48 -6.41
CA ALA A 105 -23.31 4.20 -7.35
C ALA A 105 -22.28 3.27 -8.02
N LEU A 106 -21.87 2.20 -7.34
CA LEU A 106 -20.96 1.19 -7.90
C LEU A 106 -21.69 0.31 -8.93
N ILE A 107 -22.95 -0.03 -8.66
CA ILE A 107 -23.81 -0.76 -9.61
C ILE A 107 -24.02 0.07 -10.87
N GLN A 108 -24.39 1.34 -10.74
CA GLN A 108 -24.60 2.23 -11.87
C GLN A 108 -23.34 2.40 -12.75
N PHE A 109 -22.15 2.40 -12.14
CA PHE A 109 -20.88 2.45 -12.89
C PHE A 109 -20.62 1.16 -13.68
N LEU A 110 -20.93 0.00 -13.10
CA LEU A 110 -20.75 -1.30 -13.76
C LEU A 110 -21.77 -1.54 -14.88
N ASP A 111 -23.01 -1.07 -14.70
CA ASP A 111 -24.07 -1.13 -15.70
C ASP A 111 -23.83 -0.17 -16.89
N ALA A 112 -23.06 0.90 -16.69
CA ALA A 112 -22.76 1.87 -17.76
C ALA A 112 -21.82 1.32 -18.86
N GLY A 113 -21.45 0.03 -18.81
CA GLY A 113 -20.55 -0.63 -19.74
C GLY A 113 -21.19 -1.20 -21.01
N ASP A 114 -22.53 -1.30 -21.10
CA ASP A 114 -23.19 -1.84 -22.32
C ASP A 114 -23.61 -0.71 -23.27
N TYR A 115 -22.62 -0.05 -23.88
CA TYR A 115 -22.84 0.79 -25.05
C TYR A 115 -22.81 -0.08 -26.31
N ARG A 116 -24.01 -0.32 -26.83
CA ARG A 116 -24.33 -0.95 -28.12
C ARG A 116 -23.29 -0.64 -29.21
N GLU A 117 -22.60 -1.67 -29.69
CA GLU A 117 -22.06 -1.66 -31.05
C GLU A 117 -23.23 -1.70 -32.04
N ASN A 118 -23.21 -0.78 -32.99
CA ASN A 118 -24.17 -0.65 -34.10
C ASN A 118 -23.62 -1.32 -35.36
#